data_AF-A0A1Y4B7F6-F1
#
_entry.id   AF-A0A1Y4B7F6-F1
#
_cell.length_a   1.000
_cell.length_b   1.000
_cell.length_c   1.000
_cell.angle_alpha   90.00
_cell.angle_beta   90.00
_cell.angle_gamma   90.00
#
_symmetry.space_group_name_H-M   'P 1'
#
loop_
_entity.id
_entity.type
_entity.pdbx_description
1 polymer ?
#
loop_
_entity_poly.entity_id
_entity_poly.type
_entity_poly.pdbx_seq_one_letter_code
_entity_poly.pdbx_strand_id
1 'polypeptide(L)'
;MRGTLHLKNPVMINGNSITEMNYDSNEINGTLFAEAESKRKAAAGRKDMQLAPAAEFDFSLHLYLGFASIVAVNPSYDFSDLERIKGRDVVEVMRIGRNFILASETGQPESDSGELTETTPESTTPAQQTSKKSA
;
A
#
# COMPACT_ATOMS: atom_id res chain seq x y z
N MET A 1 -4.95 11.04 0.69
CA MET A 1 -6.13 10.32 1.22
C MET A 1 -6.24 10.68 2.70
N ARG A 2 -7.38 11.26 3.10
CA ARG A 2 -7.64 11.70 4.48
C ARG A 2 -8.62 10.77 5.18
N GLY A 3 -8.43 10.55 6.47
CA GLY A 3 -9.39 9.82 7.29
C GLY A 3 -9.05 9.83 8.78
N THR A 4 -9.79 9.01 9.52
CA THR A 4 -9.60 8.78 10.95
C THR A 4 -9.40 7.30 11.20
N LEU A 5 -8.32 6.97 11.89
CA LEU A 5 -8.01 5.61 12.33
C LEU A 5 -8.52 5.43 13.76
N HIS A 6 -9.29 4.38 13.98
CA HIS A 6 -9.77 3.97 15.31
C HIS A 6 -8.91 2.79 15.78
N LEU A 7 -8.21 2.99 16.89
CA LEU A 7 -7.33 2.00 17.49
C LEU A 7 -8.10 1.07 18.42
N LYS A 8 -7.94 -0.24 18.22
CA LYS A 8 -8.44 -1.25 19.17
C LYS A 8 -7.56 -1.33 20.42
N ASN A 9 -6.27 -1.02 20.27
CA ASN A 9 -5.29 -0.96 21.34
C ASN A 9 -4.86 0.50 21.53
N PRO A 10 -5.30 1.18 22.61
CA PRO A 10 -4.94 2.56 22.84
C PRO A 10 -3.42 2.73 22.99
N VAL A 11 -2.90 3.87 22.52
CA VAL A 11 -1.49 4.23 22.64
C VAL A 11 -1.33 5.46 23.54
N MET A 12 -0.33 5.44 24.41
CA MET A 12 -0.01 6.59 25.26
C MET A 12 0.87 7.58 24.51
N ILE A 13 0.39 8.80 24.34
CA ILE A 13 1.12 9.91 23.70
C ILE A 13 0.96 11.15 24.59
N ASN A 14 2.08 11.73 25.02
CA ASN A 14 2.11 12.92 25.88
C ASN A 14 1.22 12.79 27.14
N GLY A 15 1.18 11.60 27.75
CA GLY A 15 0.37 11.30 28.94
C GLY A 15 -1.11 11.02 28.68
N ASN A 16 -1.58 11.10 27.44
CA ASN A 16 -2.97 10.84 27.07
C ASN A 16 -3.12 9.46 26.42
N SER A 17 -4.22 8.78 26.74
CA SER A 17 -4.60 7.51 26.10
C SER A 17 -5.35 7.81 24.81
N ILE A 18 -4.69 7.58 23.68
CA ILE A 18 -5.22 7.87 22.35
C ILE A 18 -5.89 6.62 21.78
N THR A 19 -7.16 6.73 21.43
CA THR A 19 -7.96 5.69 20.76
C THR A 19 -8.28 6.03 19.31
N GLU A 20 -8.12 7.28 18.91
CA GLU A 20 -8.43 7.77 17.56
C GLU A 20 -7.36 8.74 17.10
N MET A 21 -7.00 8.67 15.82
CA MET A 21 -5.99 9.53 15.23
C MET A 21 -6.34 9.86 13.78
N ASN A 22 -6.19 11.12 13.42
CA ASN A 22 -6.39 11.58 12.05
C ASN A 22 -5.15 11.28 11.21
N TYR A 23 -5.34 11.07 9.92
CA TYR A 23 -4.26 10.93 8.95
C TYR A 23 -4.61 11.63 7.64
N ASP A 24 -3.60 12.12 6.95
CA ASP A 24 -3.72 12.55 5.55
C ASP A 24 -2.45 12.23 4.77
N SER A 25 -2.56 11.30 3.82
CA SER A 25 -1.42 10.93 2.98
C SER A 25 -1.02 12.02 1.97
N ASN A 26 -1.89 13.00 1.71
CA ASN A 26 -1.57 14.11 0.81
C ASN A 26 -0.65 15.14 1.48
N GLU A 27 -0.58 15.13 2.82
CA GLU A 27 0.28 16.02 3.61
C GLU A 27 1.69 15.43 3.83
N ILE A 28 1.96 14.22 3.31
CA ILE A 28 3.31 13.66 3.30
C ILE A 28 4.17 14.47 2.30
N ASN A 29 5.02 15.33 2.83
CA ASN A 29 6.04 16.03 2.06
C ASN A 29 7.32 15.20 1.91
N GLY A 30 8.26 15.67 1.08
CA GLY A 30 9.51 14.96 0.83
C GLY A 30 10.40 14.73 2.07
N THR A 31 10.29 15.59 3.08
CA THR A 31 11.05 15.42 4.34
C THR A 31 10.47 14.27 5.16
N LEU A 32 9.14 14.21 5.30
CA LEU A 32 8.46 13.11 5.98
C LEU A 32 8.65 11.77 5.25
N PHE A 33 8.66 11.78 3.92
CA PHE A 33 8.98 10.59 3.14
C PHE A 33 10.40 10.09 3.43
N ALA A 34 11.40 10.99 3.37
CA ALA A 34 12.79 10.64 3.65
C ALA A 34 12.99 10.15 5.10
N GLU A 35 12.31 10.76 6.06
CA GLU A 35 12.32 10.33 7.46
C GLU A 35 11.71 8.94 7.62
N ALA A 36 10.56 8.67 6.99
CA ALA A 36 9.94 7.35 6.98
C ALA A 36 10.89 6.27 6.42
N GLU A 37 11.58 6.57 5.30
CA GLU A 37 12.56 5.65 4.73
C GLU A 37 13.76 5.41 5.67
N SER A 38 14.24 6.48 6.32
CA SER A 38 15.35 6.43 7.27
C SER A 38 15.00 5.60 8.51
N LYS A 39 13.81 5.83 9.09
CA LYS A 39 13.30 5.07 10.25
C LYS A 39 13.06 3.60 9.89
N ARG A 40 12.49 3.33 8.71
CA ARG A 40 12.35 1.97 8.16
C ARG A 40 13.71 1.26 8.08
N LYS A 41 14.74 1.93 7.53
CA LYS A 41 16.11 1.38 7.48
C LYS A 41 16.69 1.13 8.87
N ALA A 42 16.46 2.04 9.82
CA ALA A 42 16.95 1.88 11.18
C ALA A 42 16.30 0.70 11.91
N ALA A 43 14.98 0.54 11.77
CA ALA A 43 14.22 -0.54 12.41
C ALA A 43 14.57 -1.93 11.86
N ALA A 44 15.03 -2.01 10.61
CA ALA A 44 15.52 -3.24 10.01
C ALA A 44 16.81 -3.80 10.67
N GLY A 45 17.54 -2.96 11.42
CA GLY A 45 18.82 -3.32 12.02
C GLY A 45 19.94 -3.47 10.97
N ARG A 46 21.19 -3.43 11.42
CA ARG A 46 22.41 -3.53 10.57
C ARG A 46 22.63 -4.93 9.94
N LYS A 47 21.59 -5.74 9.79
CA LYS A 47 21.65 -7.07 9.19
C LYS A 47 20.81 -7.06 7.93
N ASP A 48 21.46 -6.84 6.79
CA ASP A 48 21.07 -7.26 5.43
C ASP A 48 19.57 -7.41 5.16
N MET A 49 18.77 -6.43 5.57
CA MET A 49 17.38 -6.37 5.16
C MET A 49 17.41 -6.06 3.68
N GLN A 50 17.12 -7.08 2.86
CA GLN A 50 16.86 -6.87 1.46
C GLN A 50 15.71 -5.88 1.38
N LEU A 51 16.04 -4.64 1.00
CA LEU A 51 15.07 -3.69 0.49
C LEU A 51 14.24 -4.44 -0.55
N ALA A 52 12.92 -4.37 -0.44
CA ALA A 52 12.09 -4.89 -1.51
C ALA A 52 12.51 -4.17 -2.80
N PRO A 53 12.64 -4.88 -3.93
CA PRO A 53 13.16 -4.30 -5.16
C PRO A 53 12.27 -3.18 -5.71
N ALA A 54 11.02 -3.11 -5.27
CA ALA A 54 10.07 -2.06 -5.62
C ALA A 54 9.26 -1.65 -4.38
N ALA A 55 8.90 -0.37 -4.30
CA ALA A 55 8.24 0.24 -3.14
C ALA A 55 6.86 -0.39 -2.86
N GLU A 56 6.18 -0.84 -3.91
CA GLU A 56 4.87 -1.49 -3.91
C GLU A 56 4.83 -2.81 -3.12
N PHE A 57 6.00 -3.42 -2.89
CA PHE A 57 6.16 -4.65 -2.11
C PHE A 57 6.87 -4.43 -0.77
N ASP A 58 7.25 -3.21 -0.44
CA ASP A 58 7.94 -2.89 0.81
C ASP A 58 6.93 -2.63 1.94
N PHE A 59 6.48 -3.70 2.59
CA PHE A 59 5.53 -3.62 3.70
C PHE A 59 6.05 -2.80 4.89
N SER A 60 7.37 -2.80 5.12
CA SER A 60 7.96 -1.96 6.15
C SER A 60 7.87 -0.49 5.75
N LEU A 61 8.17 -0.14 4.50
CA LEU A 61 7.98 1.21 3.99
C LEU A 61 6.52 1.65 4.09
N HIS A 62 5.57 0.79 3.72
CA HIS A 62 4.14 1.06 3.87
C HIS A 62 3.76 1.41 5.31
N LEU A 63 4.30 0.70 6.30
CA LEU A 63 4.06 1.02 7.71
C LEU A 63 4.56 2.42 8.07
N TYR A 64 5.80 2.74 7.73
CA TYR A 64 6.39 4.05 8.05
C TYR A 64 5.76 5.20 7.26
N LEU A 65 5.26 4.96 6.05
CA LEU A 65 4.45 5.94 5.31
C LEU A 65 3.07 6.14 5.95
N GLY A 66 2.49 5.08 6.53
CA GLY A 66 1.32 5.20 7.38
C GLY A 66 1.58 6.10 8.58
N PHE A 67 2.71 5.92 9.28
CA PHE A 67 3.12 6.82 10.36
C PHE A 67 3.30 8.26 9.88
N ALA A 68 3.98 8.46 8.75
CA ALA A 68 4.17 9.79 8.17
C ALA A 68 2.84 10.50 7.90
N SER A 69 1.83 9.78 7.39
CA SER A 69 0.49 10.37 7.13
C SER A 69 -0.23 10.83 8.40
N ILE A 70 0.06 10.20 9.56
CA ILE A 70 -0.49 10.59 10.86
C ILE A 70 0.30 11.78 11.41
N VAL A 71 1.64 11.70 11.43
CA VAL A 71 2.50 12.80 11.93
C VAL A 71 2.26 14.09 11.16
N ALA A 72 2.05 14.02 9.84
CA ALA A 72 1.81 15.16 8.96
C ALA A 72 0.67 16.08 9.44
N VAL A 73 -0.37 15.51 10.07
CA VAL A 73 -1.57 16.25 10.51
C VAL A 73 -1.76 16.27 12.02
N ASN A 74 -0.83 15.71 12.79
CA ASN A 74 -0.85 15.72 14.26
C ASN A 74 0.52 16.21 14.77
N PRO A 75 0.77 17.53 14.84
CA PRO A 75 2.11 18.10 15.09
C PRO A 75 2.68 17.81 16.49
N SER A 76 1.86 17.28 17.41
CA SER A 76 2.31 16.86 18.75
C SER A 76 2.76 15.38 18.79
N TYR A 77 2.64 14.65 17.68
CA TYR A 77 3.00 13.23 17.57
C TYR A 77 4.31 13.10 16.80
N ASP A 78 5.11 12.10 17.14
CA ASP A 78 6.29 11.71 16.37
C ASP A 78 6.26 10.23 15.94
N PHE A 79 7.25 9.80 15.15
CA PHE A 79 7.34 8.41 14.72
C PHE A 79 7.49 7.44 15.90
N SER A 80 8.20 7.82 16.95
CA SER A 80 8.42 6.97 18.12
C SER A 80 7.15 6.78 18.95
N ASP A 81 6.21 7.72 18.88
CA ASP A 81 4.85 7.54 19.39
C ASP A 81 4.11 6.42 18.68
N LEU A 82 4.15 6.44 17.35
CA LEU A 82 3.40 5.52 16.50
C LEU A 82 4.04 4.12 16.41
N GLU A 83 5.35 4.02 16.59
CA GLU A 83 6.07 2.74 16.75
C GLU A 83 5.56 1.90 17.94
N ARG A 84 4.85 2.52 18.91
CA ARG A 84 4.25 1.83 20.06
C ARG A 84 2.86 1.26 19.79
N ILE A 85 2.29 1.46 18.59
CA ILE A 85 1.02 0.84 18.16
C ILE A 85 1.18 -0.69 18.11
N LYS A 86 0.14 -1.43 18.50
CA LYS A 86 0.19 -2.89 18.68
C LYS A 86 -0.96 -3.60 17.97
N GLY A 87 -0.78 -4.91 17.80
CA GLY A 87 -1.83 -5.80 17.32
C GLY A 87 -2.28 -5.47 15.89
N ARG A 88 -3.58 -5.64 15.63
CA ARG A 88 -4.14 -5.44 14.29
C ARG A 88 -4.07 -4.00 13.82
N ASP A 89 -3.97 -3.04 14.75
CA ASP A 89 -3.89 -1.62 14.41
C ASP A 89 -2.63 -1.29 13.58
N VAL A 90 -1.54 -2.04 13.77
CA VAL A 90 -0.31 -1.92 12.93
C VAL A 90 -0.62 -2.19 11.45
N VAL A 91 -1.47 -3.18 11.16
CA VAL A 91 -1.86 -3.54 9.80
C VAL A 91 -2.74 -2.46 9.18
N GLU A 92 -3.62 -1.84 9.98
CA GLU A 92 -4.46 -0.72 9.50
C GLU A 92 -3.62 0.51 9.16
N VAL A 93 -2.59 0.82 9.96
CA VAL A 93 -1.63 1.89 9.63
C VAL A 93 -0.85 1.56 8.36
N MET A 94 -0.35 0.32 8.24
CA MET A 94 0.35 -0.12 7.03
C MET A 94 -0.54 0.00 5.78
N ARG A 95 -1.84 -0.31 5.89
CA ARG A 95 -2.80 -0.17 4.79
C ARG A 95 -2.91 1.29 4.31
N ILE A 96 -2.88 2.25 5.24
CA ILE A 96 -2.88 3.69 4.90
C ILE A 96 -1.65 4.04 4.06
N GLY A 97 -0.45 3.65 4.49
CA GLY A 97 0.76 3.94 3.73
C GLY A 97 0.90 3.15 2.43
N ARG A 98 0.38 1.92 2.35
CA ARG A 98 0.26 1.17 1.08
C ARG A 98 -0.57 1.95 0.05
N ASN A 99 -1.67 2.56 0.48
CA ASN A 99 -2.55 3.33 -0.41
C ASN A 99 -1.89 4.62 -0.91
N PHE A 100 -0.89 5.16 -0.21
CA PHE A 100 -0.05 6.25 -0.71
C PHE A 100 0.80 5.79 -1.90
N ILE A 101 1.43 4.61 -1.82
CA ILE A 101 2.29 4.08 -2.88
C ILE A 101 1.49 3.65 -4.12
N LEU A 102 0.38 2.95 -3.93
CA LEU A 102 -0.29 2.27 -5.04
C LEU A 102 -1.22 3.14 -5.87
N ALA A 103 -1.33 4.44 -5.56
CA ALA A 103 -2.37 5.34 -6.07
C ALA A 103 -3.78 4.79 -5.82
N SER A 104 -4.59 5.49 -5.03
CA SER A 104 -6.03 5.19 -5.01
C SER A 104 -6.60 5.47 -6.41
N GLU A 105 -7.22 4.48 -7.07
CA GLU A 105 -7.98 4.56 -8.34
C GLU A 105 -9.15 5.57 -8.34
N THR A 106 -9.17 6.54 -7.43
CA THR A 106 -10.16 7.61 -7.43
C THR A 106 -9.70 8.72 -8.37
N GLY A 107 -9.76 8.48 -9.68
CA GLY A 107 -9.36 9.50 -10.66
C GLY A 107 -9.38 9.16 -12.15
N GLN A 108 -9.62 7.91 -12.56
CA GLN A 108 -10.03 7.68 -13.94
C GLN A 108 -11.55 7.86 -14.00
N PRO A 109 -12.11 8.81 -14.78
CA PRO A 109 -13.43 8.54 -15.32
C PRO A 109 -13.30 7.21 -16.06
N GLU A 110 -14.17 6.25 -15.75
CA GLU A 110 -14.43 5.18 -16.70
C GLU A 110 -14.73 5.90 -18.02
N SER A 111 -13.79 5.81 -18.96
CA SER A 111 -14.08 6.16 -20.34
C SER A 111 -15.07 5.10 -20.79
N ASP A 112 -16.34 5.40 -20.59
CA ASP A 112 -17.46 4.75 -21.24
C ASP A 112 -17.31 4.98 -22.75
N SER A 113 -16.46 4.18 -23.38
CA SER A 113 -16.29 4.19 -24.83
C SER A 113 -15.77 2.85 -25.31
N GLY A 114 -16.72 1.99 -25.69
CA GLY A 114 -16.55 1.01 -26.75
C GLY A 114 -16.79 -0.42 -26.31
N GLU A 115 -17.99 -0.93 -26.62
CA GLU A 115 -18.36 -2.33 -26.81
C GLU A 115 -17.23 -3.37 -26.62
N LEU A 116 -17.44 -4.28 -25.67
CA LEU A 116 -16.82 -5.61 -25.69
C LEU A 116 -17.24 -6.31 -26.99
N THR A 117 -16.49 -6.13 -28.07
CA THR A 117 -16.59 -7.03 -29.23
C THR A 117 -15.82 -8.29 -28.89
N GLU A 118 -16.53 -9.24 -28.32
CA GLU A 118 -16.12 -10.64 -28.26
C GLU A 118 -15.85 -11.13 -29.70
N THR A 119 -14.58 -11.20 -30.09
CA THR A 119 -14.19 -11.94 -31.27
C THR A 119 -13.61 -13.27 -30.82
N THR A 120 -14.50 -14.23 -30.61
CA THR A 120 -14.13 -15.64 -30.54
C THR A 120 -13.59 -16.05 -31.92
N PRO A 121 -12.32 -16.44 -32.08
CA PRO A 121 -11.85 -16.97 -33.35
C PRO A 121 -12.47 -18.36 -33.52
N GLU A 122 -13.24 -18.56 -34.59
CA GLU A 122 -13.68 -19.90 -34.99
C GLU A 122 -12.45 -20.79 -35.22
N SER A 123 -12.34 -21.86 -34.43
CA SER A 123 -11.32 -22.88 -34.60
C SER A 123 -11.54 -23.61 -35.93
N THR A 124 -10.82 -23.19 -36.97
CA THR A 124 -10.79 -23.91 -38.24
C THR A 124 -9.72 -24.99 -38.17
N THR A 125 -10.09 -26.20 -37.76
CA THR A 125 -9.23 -27.40 -37.91
C THR A 125 -9.50 -28.00 -39.30
N PRO A 126 -8.52 -28.05 -40.22
CA PRO A 126 -8.68 -28.76 -41.48
C PRO A 126 -8.65 -30.27 -41.23
N ALA A 127 -9.66 -30.99 -41.72
CA ALA A 127 -9.73 -32.45 -41.67
C ALA A 127 -8.56 -33.08 -42.45
N GLN A 128 -7.82 -33.98 -41.80
CA GLN A 128 -6.78 -34.78 -42.44
C GLN A 128 -7.38 -35.64 -43.57
N GLN A 129 -6.88 -35.46 -44.79
CA GLN A 129 -7.14 -36.37 -45.90
C GLN A 129 -6.48 -37.72 -45.62
N THR A 130 -7.28 -38.79 -45.53
CA THR A 130 -6.80 -40.15 -45.47
C THR A 130 -6.28 -40.57 -46.84
N SER A 131 -4.95 -40.64 -46.99
CA SER A 131 -4.32 -41.29 -48.14
C SER A 131 -4.42 -42.81 -47.99
N LYS A 132 -5.20 -43.44 -48.87
CA LYS A 132 -5.17 -44.88 -49.11
C LYS A 132 -3.78 -45.26 -49.64
N LYS A 133 -3.12 -46.25 -49.02
CA LYS A 133 -1.97 -46.94 -49.60
C LYS A 133 -2.31 -48.42 -49.76
N SER A 134 -2.32 -48.84 -51.03
CA SER A 134 -2.48 -50.20 -51.48
C SER A 134 -1.34 -51.09 -51.00
N ALA A 135 -1.68 -52.34 -50.70
CA ALA A 135 -0.83 -53.52 -50.83
C ALA A 135 -1.72 -54.68 -51.28
#